data_AF-A0A7S1BHZ1-F1
#
_entry.id   AF-A0A7S1BHZ1-F1
#
_cell.length_a   1.000
_cell.length_b   1.000
_cell.length_c   1.000
_cell.angle_alpha   90.00
_cell.angle_beta   90.00
_cell.angle_gamma   90.00
#
_symmetry.space_group_name_H-M   'P 1'
#
loop_
_entity.id
_entity.type
_entity.pdbx_description
1 polymer ?
#
loop_
_entity_poly.entity_id
_entity_poly.type
_entity_poly.pdbx_seq_one_letter_code
_entity_poly.pdbx_strand_id
1 'polypeptide(L)'
;VLISSMDSDSEPEEGGNEGIDEEEESEFEEEDGESSSSAYSSEDESAHLLHRNILFLCEEGQLRIARRRFDSLVGDDDKIRREVFQTGPDGNAALHEILMGGTRDRNARTLVEQILDRSRRWPLPRHAMLTARPPSHGRTALHWAAWENSNLSILRSLVRGNPEALLLRDKKSKGGRTPSEIYEHYFIDESRADEVSDANREKFAFLRNAARRWTGQRLRNGIYAAAIYHFRKRGLTPFDPKDRKTAGVKPRPWFVLSVLGYLLQRETQPLLFHILVFVGKDAKVRYTATKKRKRKASQR
;
A
#
# COMPACT_ATOMS: atom_id res chain seq x y z
N VAL A 1 37.11 -40.42 -1.56
CA VAL A 1 37.01 -41.05 -0.23
C VAL A 1 35.70 -40.62 0.40
N LEU A 2 34.74 -41.56 0.43
CA LEU A 2 33.57 -41.74 1.33
C LEU A 2 32.70 -40.52 1.68
N ILE A 3 31.49 -40.35 1.10
CA ILE A 3 30.17 -40.90 1.50
C ILE A 3 29.73 -40.48 2.92
N SER A 4 28.67 -39.67 3.00
CA SER A 4 27.55 -39.93 3.94
C SER A 4 26.34 -39.04 3.57
N SER A 5 25.38 -39.71 2.97
CA SER A 5 23.97 -39.32 2.79
C SER A 5 23.21 -39.68 4.07
N MET A 6 22.37 -38.77 4.56
CA MET A 6 21.33 -39.08 5.54
C MET A 6 19.99 -38.75 4.93
N ASP A 7 19.23 -39.83 4.69
CA ASP A 7 17.81 -39.84 4.41
C ASP A 7 17.03 -39.43 5.67
N SER A 8 15.88 -38.80 5.47
CA SER A 8 14.90 -38.57 6.54
C SER A 8 13.52 -38.80 5.96
N ASP A 9 13.02 -40.00 6.25
CA ASP A 9 11.64 -40.42 6.13
C ASP A 9 10.74 -39.59 7.06
N SER A 10 9.60 -39.13 6.55
CA SER A 10 8.43 -38.81 7.37
C SER A 10 7.18 -38.74 6.48
N GLU A 11 6.51 -39.89 6.50
CA GLU A 11 5.08 -40.26 6.43
C GLU A 11 4.01 -39.35 5.77
N PRO A 12 2.99 -39.96 5.13
CA PRO A 12 1.82 -39.28 4.59
C PRO A 12 0.71 -39.09 5.65
N GLU A 13 0.17 -37.88 5.77
CA GLU A 13 -1.05 -37.66 6.55
C GLU A 13 -2.29 -38.11 5.77
N GLU A 14 -2.99 -39.06 6.39
CA GLU A 14 -4.30 -39.57 6.04
C GLU A 14 -5.42 -38.55 6.29
N GLY A 15 -6.52 -38.73 5.57
CA GLY A 15 -7.68 -37.85 5.61
C GLY A 15 -8.54 -37.97 6.86
N GLY A 16 -9.21 -36.86 7.17
CA GLY A 16 -10.36 -36.80 8.09
C GLY A 16 -11.52 -36.15 7.35
N ASN A 17 -12.55 -36.95 7.09
CA ASN A 17 -13.84 -36.58 6.53
C ASN A 17 -14.85 -36.69 7.67
N GLU A 18 -15.29 -35.56 8.21
CA GLU A 18 -16.41 -35.43 9.16
C GLU A 18 -17.13 -34.14 8.74
N GLY A 19 -18.35 -34.23 8.21
CA GLY A 19 -19.55 -34.45 9.01
C GLY A 19 -20.02 -33.08 9.49
N ILE A 20 -20.78 -32.35 8.66
CA ILE A 20 -21.43 -31.10 9.07
C ILE A 20 -22.91 -31.42 9.23
N ASP A 21 -23.30 -31.35 10.51
CA ASP A 21 -24.62 -31.56 11.04
C ASP A 21 -25.62 -30.54 10.51
N GLU A 22 -26.86 -31.02 10.37
CA GLU A 22 -28.05 -30.25 10.02
C GLU A 22 -28.39 -29.31 11.19
N GLU A 23 -28.23 -28.00 11.00
CA GLU A 23 -28.64 -27.00 11.99
C GLU A 23 -30.16 -26.78 11.93
N GLU A 24 -30.82 -27.06 13.05
CA GLU A 24 -32.24 -26.84 13.34
C GLU A 24 -32.63 -25.36 13.18
N GLU A 25 -33.70 -25.13 12.42
CA GLU A 25 -34.36 -23.82 12.30
C GLU A 25 -35.03 -23.48 13.64
N SER A 26 -34.46 -22.52 14.38
CA SER A 26 -35.10 -21.94 15.56
C SER A 26 -36.00 -20.77 15.15
N GLU A 27 -37.31 -21.00 15.32
CA GLU A 27 -38.38 -20.03 15.15
C GLU A 27 -38.29 -19.00 16.30
N PHE A 28 -37.74 -17.82 16.00
CA PHE A 28 -37.59 -16.73 16.96
C PHE A 28 -38.86 -15.87 16.91
N GLU A 29 -39.72 -16.00 17.93
CA GLU A 29 -40.91 -15.16 18.11
C GLU A 29 -40.48 -13.70 18.37
N GLU A 30 -40.85 -12.80 17.47
CA GLU A 30 -40.67 -11.35 17.62
C GLU A 30 -41.65 -10.83 18.69
N GLU A 31 -41.15 -10.68 19.92
CA GLU A 31 -41.89 -10.04 21.00
C GLU A 31 -41.80 -8.51 20.83
N ASP A 32 -42.91 -7.90 20.39
CA ASP A 32 -43.09 -6.46 20.18
C ASP A 32 -43.05 -5.69 21.52
N GLY A 33 -41.84 -5.52 22.06
CA GLY A 33 -41.58 -4.65 23.20
C GLY A 33 -41.61 -3.19 22.78
N GLU A 34 -42.73 -2.51 23.01
CA GLU A 34 -42.88 -1.05 22.90
C GLU A 34 -41.91 -0.33 23.86
N SER A 35 -40.66 -0.17 23.44
CA SER A 35 -39.65 0.60 24.15
C SER A 35 -39.95 2.09 24.01
N SER A 36 -40.53 2.63 25.07
CA SER A 36 -40.68 4.07 25.33
C SER A 36 -39.33 4.78 25.15
N SER A 37 -39.16 5.43 24.00
CA SER A 37 -37.98 6.24 23.69
C SER A 37 -38.03 7.55 24.47
N SER A 38 -37.55 7.53 25.70
CA SER A 38 -37.29 8.78 26.43
C SER A 38 -36.21 9.54 25.66
N ALA A 39 -36.59 10.69 25.10
CA ALA A 39 -35.71 11.64 24.43
C ALA A 39 -34.74 12.27 25.45
N TYR A 40 -33.76 11.50 25.92
CA TYR A 40 -32.61 12.03 26.62
C TYR A 40 -31.84 12.92 25.63
N SER A 41 -31.65 14.18 26.01
CA SER A 41 -31.05 15.22 25.17
C SER A 41 -29.62 14.85 24.78
N SER A 42 -29.45 14.31 23.56
CA SER A 42 -28.17 13.87 22.99
C SER A 42 -27.10 14.97 22.82
N GLU A 43 -27.41 16.22 23.17
CA GLU A 43 -26.52 17.35 23.01
C GLU A 43 -25.48 17.46 24.15
N ASP A 44 -25.83 17.06 25.38
CA ASP A 44 -24.93 17.21 26.55
C ASP A 44 -23.81 16.15 26.60
N GLU A 45 -24.09 14.90 26.18
CA GLU A 45 -23.03 13.87 26.08
C GLU A 45 -21.97 14.23 25.03
N SER A 46 -22.37 15.00 24.00
CA SER A 46 -21.45 15.41 22.96
C SER A 46 -20.36 16.36 23.45
N ALA A 47 -20.56 17.09 24.55
CA ALA A 47 -19.57 18.05 25.06
C ALA A 47 -18.36 17.32 25.68
N HIS A 48 -18.60 16.28 26.50
CA HIS A 48 -17.54 15.52 27.13
C HIS A 48 -16.70 14.74 26.12
N LEU A 49 -17.30 14.24 25.03
CA LEU A 49 -16.59 13.49 24.00
C LEU A 49 -15.63 14.38 23.17
N LEU A 50 -15.84 15.70 23.11
CA LEU A 50 -14.93 16.62 22.43
C LEU A 50 -13.59 16.81 23.16
N HIS A 51 -13.44 16.31 24.37
CA HIS A 51 -12.16 16.29 25.08
C HIS A 51 -11.27 15.11 24.67
N ARG A 52 -11.84 14.06 24.06
CA ARG A 52 -11.08 12.93 23.52
C ARG A 52 -10.24 13.38 22.31
N ASN A 53 -9.10 12.72 22.10
CA ASN A 53 -8.24 13.03 20.95
C ASN A 53 -8.85 12.47 19.66
N ILE A 54 -8.46 13.05 18.51
CA ILE A 54 -8.98 12.63 17.20
C ILE A 54 -8.71 11.13 16.93
N LEU A 55 -7.52 10.63 17.31
CA LEU A 55 -7.16 9.22 17.08
C LEU A 55 -8.14 8.26 17.77
N PHE A 56 -8.40 8.44 19.06
CA PHE A 56 -9.29 7.57 19.83
C PHE A 56 -10.72 7.60 19.30
N LEU A 57 -11.22 8.79 18.91
CA LEU A 57 -12.53 8.90 18.28
C LEU A 57 -12.60 8.16 16.92
N CYS A 58 -11.48 8.07 16.19
CA CYS A 58 -11.41 7.29 14.96
C CYS A 58 -11.35 5.78 15.23
N GLU A 59 -10.61 5.36 16.26
CA GLU A 59 -10.53 3.95 16.72
C GLU A 59 -11.91 3.44 17.16
N GLU A 60 -12.70 4.27 17.86
CA GLU A 60 -14.09 3.95 18.26
C GLU A 60 -15.10 4.08 17.11
N GLY A 61 -14.69 4.49 15.90
CA GLY A 61 -15.59 4.72 14.77
C GLY A 61 -16.53 5.93 14.92
N GLN A 62 -16.29 6.82 15.89
CA GLN A 62 -17.08 8.02 16.15
C GLN A 62 -16.72 9.18 15.19
N LEU A 63 -16.77 8.92 13.88
CA LEU A 63 -16.21 9.79 12.84
C LEU A 63 -16.90 11.17 12.76
N ARG A 64 -18.19 11.26 13.10
CA ARG A 64 -18.91 12.53 13.21
C ARG A 64 -18.35 13.40 14.33
N ILE A 65 -18.01 12.82 15.48
CA ILE A 65 -17.44 13.54 16.63
C ILE A 65 -15.98 13.89 16.33
N ALA A 66 -15.21 12.95 15.78
CA ALA A 66 -13.82 13.19 15.34
C ALA A 66 -13.72 14.37 14.37
N ARG A 67 -14.67 14.48 13.43
CA ARG A 67 -14.74 15.62 12.50
C ARG A 67 -15.07 16.92 13.20
N ARG A 68 -16.12 16.96 14.05
CA ARG A 68 -16.45 18.17 14.84
C ARG A 68 -15.27 18.62 15.70
N ARG A 69 -14.55 17.64 16.28
CA ARG A 69 -13.32 17.88 17.04
C ARG A 69 -12.25 18.51 16.16
N PHE A 70 -11.98 17.94 14.98
CA PHE A 70 -11.03 18.52 14.02
C PHE A 70 -11.41 19.96 13.65
N ASP A 71 -12.69 20.21 13.34
CA ASP A 71 -13.21 21.53 12.99
C ASP A 71 -13.05 22.53 14.14
N SER A 72 -13.28 22.11 15.40
CA SER A 72 -13.09 22.96 16.59
C SER A 72 -11.63 23.37 16.83
N LEU A 73 -10.68 22.62 16.27
CA LEU A 73 -9.26 22.90 16.39
C LEU A 73 -8.73 23.78 15.24
N VAL A 74 -9.57 24.16 14.28
CA VAL A 74 -9.20 25.05 13.16
C VAL A 74 -8.84 26.43 13.72
N GLY A 75 -7.55 26.63 13.97
CA GLY A 75 -7.01 27.83 14.63
C GLY A 75 -5.83 27.50 15.55
N ASP A 76 -5.77 26.28 16.08
CA ASP A 76 -4.69 25.76 16.91
C ASP A 76 -3.89 24.68 16.14
N ASP A 77 -2.98 25.15 15.30
CA ASP A 77 -2.17 24.29 14.42
C ASP A 77 -1.29 23.31 15.20
N ASP A 78 -0.82 23.68 16.39
CA ASP A 78 -0.01 22.79 17.22
C ASP A 78 -0.83 21.65 17.82
N LYS A 79 -2.07 21.93 18.22
CA LYS A 79 -2.98 20.90 18.71
C LYS A 79 -3.45 19.97 17.60
N ILE A 80 -3.81 20.48 16.43
CA ILE A 80 -4.10 19.64 15.25
C ILE A 80 -2.90 18.74 14.93
N ARG A 81 -1.69 19.31 14.87
CA ARG A 81 -0.47 18.56 14.58
C ARG A 81 -0.27 17.42 15.57
N ARG A 82 -0.42 17.68 16.87
CA ARG A 82 -0.27 16.64 17.91
C ARG A 82 -1.32 15.55 17.77
N GLU A 83 -2.59 15.90 17.64
CA GLU A 83 -3.68 14.91 17.62
C GLU A 83 -3.73 14.10 16.31
N VAL A 84 -3.50 14.72 15.15
CA VAL A 84 -3.57 14.04 13.83
C VAL A 84 -2.41 13.08 13.60
N PHE A 85 -1.20 13.44 14.05
CA PHE A 85 0.00 12.61 13.88
C PHE A 85 0.31 11.73 15.08
N GLN A 86 -0.56 11.73 16.11
CA GLN A 86 -0.48 10.75 17.18
C GLN A 86 -0.66 9.34 16.60
N THR A 87 0.14 8.41 17.08
CA THR A 87 0.03 6.99 16.73
C THR A 87 -0.43 6.19 17.94
N GLY A 88 -1.32 5.24 17.71
CA GLY A 88 -1.77 4.28 18.72
C GLY A 88 -0.69 3.23 19.03
N PRO A 89 -0.97 2.31 19.97
CA PRO A 89 -0.07 1.21 20.32
C PRO A 89 0.34 0.34 19.11
N ASP A 90 -0.56 0.19 18.14
CA ASP A 90 -0.32 -0.56 16.90
C ASP A 90 0.42 0.24 15.82
N GLY A 91 0.84 1.47 16.12
CA GLY A 91 1.49 2.35 15.15
C GLY A 91 0.56 2.89 14.05
N ASN A 92 -0.74 2.64 14.15
CA ASN A 92 -1.74 3.31 13.33
C ASN A 92 -1.85 4.79 13.73
N ALA A 93 -1.98 5.66 12.75
CA ALA A 93 -2.37 7.06 12.95
C ALA A 93 -3.86 7.22 12.64
N ALA A 94 -4.47 8.35 13.01
CA ALA A 94 -5.90 8.61 12.78
C ALA A 94 -6.31 8.37 11.31
N LEU A 95 -5.46 8.77 10.36
CA LEU A 95 -5.69 8.52 8.93
C LEU A 95 -5.83 7.02 8.59
N HIS A 96 -5.07 6.14 9.24
CA HIS A 96 -5.16 4.69 9.01
C HIS A 96 -6.45 4.13 9.58
N GLU A 97 -6.84 4.54 10.78
CA GLU A 97 -8.08 4.10 11.42
C GLU A 97 -9.31 4.48 10.59
N ILE A 98 -9.38 5.74 10.12
CA ILE A 98 -10.49 6.19 9.28
C ILE A 98 -10.54 5.40 7.96
N LEU A 99 -9.38 5.15 7.33
CA LEU A 99 -9.32 4.40 6.08
C LEU A 99 -9.51 2.89 6.27
N MET A 100 -9.35 2.36 7.48
CA MET A 100 -9.56 0.95 7.79
C MET A 100 -11.01 0.67 8.19
N GLY A 101 -11.66 1.59 8.90
CA GLY A 101 -13.10 1.54 9.22
C GLY A 101 -14.02 1.85 8.03
N GLY A 102 -13.45 2.35 6.93
CA GLY A 102 -14.16 2.58 5.68
C GLY A 102 -14.48 4.04 5.38
N THR A 103 -14.52 4.37 4.09
CA THR A 103 -14.81 5.75 3.60
C THR A 103 -16.22 5.94 3.06
N ARG A 104 -17.13 5.00 3.34
CA ARG A 104 -18.54 5.08 2.95
C ARG A 104 -19.28 6.19 3.71
N ASP A 105 -18.92 6.43 4.96
CA ASP A 105 -19.43 7.58 5.73
C ASP A 105 -18.88 8.89 5.14
N ARG A 106 -19.78 9.84 4.87
CA ARG A 106 -19.44 11.19 4.41
C ARG A 106 -18.49 11.91 5.38
N ASN A 107 -18.64 11.71 6.70
CA ASN A 107 -17.74 12.27 7.71
C ASN A 107 -16.35 11.68 7.61
N ALA A 108 -16.23 10.36 7.42
CA ALA A 108 -14.95 9.69 7.19
C ALA A 108 -14.21 10.32 6.00
N ARG A 109 -14.88 10.40 4.85
CA ARG A 109 -14.33 10.99 3.63
C ARG A 109 -13.88 12.44 3.86
N THR A 110 -14.75 13.26 4.44
CA THR A 110 -14.49 14.68 4.66
C THR A 110 -13.29 14.86 5.60
N LEU A 111 -13.25 14.09 6.69
CA LEU A 111 -12.17 14.12 7.66
C LEU A 111 -10.83 13.69 7.05
N VAL A 112 -10.82 12.63 6.21
CA VAL A 112 -9.62 12.22 5.46
C VAL A 112 -9.14 13.35 4.55
N GLU A 113 -10.02 13.99 3.78
CA GLU A 113 -9.65 15.09 2.90
C GLU A 113 -9.10 16.29 3.69
N GLN A 114 -9.72 16.65 4.82
CA GLN A 114 -9.25 17.71 5.73
C GLN A 114 -7.86 17.39 6.31
N ILE A 115 -7.65 16.17 6.80
CA ILE A 115 -6.35 15.72 7.33
C ILE A 115 -5.27 15.76 6.23
N LEU A 116 -5.57 15.25 5.04
CA LEU A 116 -4.61 15.21 3.93
C LEU A 116 -4.25 16.59 3.39
N ASP A 117 -5.21 17.52 3.38
CA ASP A 117 -4.95 18.90 2.98
C ASP A 117 -4.15 19.65 4.06
N ARG A 118 -4.61 19.62 5.31
CA ARG A 118 -3.96 20.33 6.42
C ARG A 118 -2.56 19.82 6.70
N SER A 119 -2.35 18.51 6.61
CA SER A 119 -1.04 17.87 6.85
C SER A 119 0.06 18.37 5.92
N ARG A 120 -0.26 19.00 4.78
CA ARG A 120 0.73 19.60 3.87
C ARG A 120 1.59 20.66 4.55
N ARG A 121 1.10 21.29 5.62
CA ARG A 121 1.84 22.26 6.46
C ARG A 121 2.98 21.62 7.25
N TRP A 122 2.95 20.30 7.45
CA TRP A 122 3.93 19.57 8.26
C TRP A 122 4.54 18.41 7.47
N PRO A 123 5.51 18.68 6.56
CA PRO A 123 6.02 17.68 5.62
C PRO A 123 6.62 16.44 6.30
N LEU A 124 7.38 16.61 7.38
CA LEU A 124 8.05 15.49 8.07
C LEU A 124 7.02 14.57 8.77
N PRO A 125 6.12 15.05 9.66
CA PRO A 125 5.07 14.20 10.24
C PRO A 125 4.15 13.60 9.17
N ARG A 126 3.80 14.37 8.13
CA ARG A 126 2.99 13.86 7.01
C ARG A 126 3.68 12.71 6.31
N HIS A 127 4.97 12.81 6.03
CA HIS A 127 5.71 11.73 5.39
C HIS A 127 5.75 10.48 6.28
N ALA A 128 6.00 10.63 7.58
CA ALA A 128 5.96 9.53 8.54
C ALA A 128 4.58 8.84 8.57
N MET A 129 3.50 9.62 8.66
CA MET A 129 2.13 9.12 8.62
C MET A 129 1.82 8.38 7.31
N LEU A 130 2.21 8.92 6.15
CA LEU A 130 1.90 8.29 4.85
C LEU A 130 2.77 7.07 4.53
N THR A 131 3.93 6.94 5.16
CA THR A 131 4.87 5.80 4.99
C THR A 131 4.74 4.74 6.06
N ALA A 132 4.00 5.02 7.15
CA ALA A 132 3.76 4.08 8.22
C ALA A 132 3.22 2.75 7.67
N ARG A 133 3.70 1.65 8.26
CA ARG A 133 3.27 0.28 7.97
C ARG A 133 2.97 -0.43 9.28
N PRO A 134 1.80 -0.13 9.87
CA PRO A 134 1.38 -0.71 11.13
C PRO A 134 1.52 -2.24 11.14
N PRO A 135 2.01 -2.85 12.23
CA PRO A 135 2.35 -4.27 12.27
C PRO A 135 1.16 -5.18 12.03
N SER A 136 -0.09 -4.76 12.27
CA SER A 136 -1.27 -5.60 12.08
C SER A 136 -1.39 -6.12 10.63
N HIS A 137 -1.29 -5.23 9.64
CA HIS A 137 -1.48 -5.57 8.22
C HIS A 137 -0.27 -5.27 7.32
N GLY A 138 0.70 -4.49 7.79
CA GLY A 138 1.82 -4.01 6.98
C GLY A 138 1.38 -3.14 5.80
N ARG A 139 0.15 -2.61 5.86
CA ARG A 139 -0.53 -1.79 4.88
C ARG A 139 -0.26 -0.31 5.16
N THR A 140 0.07 0.43 4.12
CA THR A 140 0.11 1.91 4.20
C THR A 140 -1.29 2.49 4.05
N ALA A 141 -1.48 3.77 4.33
CA ALA A 141 -2.72 4.50 4.04
C ALA A 141 -3.22 4.29 2.59
N LEU A 142 -2.34 4.20 1.59
CA LEU A 142 -2.74 3.95 0.20
C LEU A 142 -3.29 2.53 -0.02
N HIS A 143 -2.83 1.53 0.72
CA HIS A 143 -3.39 0.17 0.64
C HIS A 143 -4.82 0.15 1.19
N TRP A 144 -5.06 0.81 2.33
CA TRP A 144 -6.39 0.92 2.92
C TRP A 144 -7.35 1.70 2.03
N ALA A 145 -6.93 2.85 1.49
CA ALA A 145 -7.74 3.62 0.55
C ALA A 145 -8.09 2.82 -0.72
N ALA A 146 -7.18 1.95 -1.19
CA ALA A 146 -7.46 1.07 -2.33
C ALA A 146 -8.46 -0.04 -1.96
N TRP A 147 -8.32 -0.63 -0.77
CA TRP A 147 -9.23 -1.66 -0.25
C TRP A 147 -10.65 -1.13 -0.04
N GLU A 148 -10.81 0.11 0.41
CA GLU A 148 -12.10 0.72 0.72
C GLU A 148 -12.79 1.42 -0.45
N ASN A 149 -12.30 1.22 -1.68
CA ASN A 149 -12.79 1.92 -2.87
C ASN A 149 -12.85 3.46 -2.67
N SER A 150 -11.85 4.03 -2.01
CA SER A 150 -11.86 5.47 -1.68
C SER A 150 -11.97 6.35 -2.92
N ASN A 151 -12.40 7.59 -2.70
CA ASN A 151 -12.55 8.57 -3.77
C ASN A 151 -11.24 8.86 -4.47
N LEU A 152 -11.33 9.18 -5.76
CA LEU A 152 -10.17 9.44 -6.60
C LEU A 152 -9.35 10.64 -6.11
N SER A 153 -10.00 11.62 -5.46
CA SER A 153 -9.35 12.76 -4.77
C SER A 153 -8.38 12.30 -3.67
N ILE A 154 -8.82 11.35 -2.83
CA ILE A 154 -8.04 10.77 -1.74
C ILE A 154 -6.87 9.96 -2.33
N LEU A 155 -7.14 9.07 -3.30
CA LEU A 155 -6.08 8.29 -3.96
C LEU A 155 -5.01 9.20 -4.59
N ARG A 156 -5.43 10.26 -5.30
CA ARG A 156 -4.50 11.27 -5.87
C ARG A 156 -3.67 11.95 -4.79
N SER A 157 -4.29 12.33 -3.67
CA SER A 157 -3.59 13.01 -2.57
C SER A 157 -2.58 12.11 -1.86
N LEU A 158 -2.94 10.84 -1.63
CA LEU A 158 -2.05 9.84 -1.04
C LEU A 158 -0.87 9.53 -1.98
N VAL A 159 -1.12 9.30 -3.27
CA VAL A 159 -0.07 9.05 -4.27
C VAL A 159 0.89 10.23 -4.40
N ARG A 160 0.38 11.47 -4.38
CA ARG A 160 1.24 12.67 -4.41
C ARG A 160 2.08 12.81 -3.14
N GLY A 161 1.55 12.40 -1.98
CA GLY A 161 2.25 12.49 -0.70
C GLY A 161 3.26 11.38 -0.46
N ASN A 162 3.00 10.17 -0.95
CA ASN A 162 3.88 9.03 -0.85
C ASN A 162 3.76 8.13 -2.09
N PRO A 163 4.43 8.47 -3.20
CA PRO A 163 4.36 7.67 -4.42
C PRO A 163 5.03 6.30 -4.27
N GLU A 164 5.96 6.13 -3.31
CA GLU A 164 6.60 4.84 -3.06
C GLU A 164 5.61 3.76 -2.63
N ALA A 165 4.52 4.14 -1.95
CA ALA A 165 3.47 3.22 -1.56
C ALA A 165 2.83 2.48 -2.74
N LEU A 166 2.89 3.00 -3.96
CA LEU A 166 2.39 2.33 -5.18
C LEU A 166 3.08 1.00 -5.46
N LEU A 167 4.34 0.85 -5.03
CA LEU A 167 5.19 -0.31 -5.31
C LEU A 167 5.42 -1.17 -4.07
N LEU A 168 5.00 -0.71 -2.90
CA LEU A 168 5.05 -1.50 -1.68
C LEU A 168 3.99 -2.60 -1.74
N ARG A 169 4.36 -3.76 -1.19
CA ARG A 169 3.46 -4.90 -1.01
C ARG A 169 3.06 -4.99 0.46
N ASP A 170 1.81 -5.31 0.73
CA ASP A 170 1.35 -5.61 2.09
C ASP A 170 1.94 -6.94 2.62
N LYS A 171 1.50 -7.40 3.79
CA LYS A 171 1.98 -8.66 4.36
C LYS A 171 1.73 -9.84 3.40
N LYS A 172 2.72 -10.74 3.28
CA LYS A 172 2.60 -11.97 2.48
C LYS A 172 1.40 -12.83 2.90
N SER A 173 1.11 -12.89 4.21
CA SER A 173 -0.08 -13.59 4.75
C SER A 173 -1.41 -12.99 4.31
N LYS A 174 -1.42 -11.77 3.78
CA LYS A 174 -2.59 -11.08 3.22
C LYS A 174 -2.55 -11.00 1.68
N GLY A 175 -1.64 -11.76 1.06
CA GLY A 175 -1.46 -11.87 -0.38
C GLY A 175 -0.23 -11.13 -0.92
N GLY A 176 0.39 -10.26 -0.13
CA GLY A 176 1.57 -9.50 -0.56
C GLY A 176 1.25 -8.60 -1.75
N ARG A 177 0.10 -7.93 -1.73
CA ARG A 177 -0.45 -7.16 -2.85
C ARG A 177 -0.04 -5.69 -2.76
N THR A 178 0.17 -5.08 -3.91
CA THR A 178 0.29 -3.62 -4.08
C THR A 178 -1.09 -2.96 -4.04
N PRO A 179 -1.19 -1.63 -3.86
CA PRO A 179 -2.50 -0.95 -3.88
C PRO A 179 -3.31 -1.18 -5.17
N SER A 180 -2.67 -1.22 -6.35
CA SER A 180 -3.40 -1.51 -7.60
C SER A 180 -3.89 -2.95 -7.68
N GLU A 181 -3.11 -3.92 -7.20
CA GLU A 181 -3.51 -5.34 -7.16
C GLU A 181 -4.63 -5.57 -6.14
N ILE A 182 -4.63 -4.86 -4.99
CA ILE A 182 -5.76 -4.85 -4.06
C ILE A 182 -7.01 -4.33 -4.77
N TYR A 183 -6.91 -3.17 -5.40
CA TYR A 183 -8.06 -2.53 -6.05
C TYR A 183 -8.65 -3.41 -7.16
N GLU A 184 -7.79 -3.98 -8.00
CA GLU A 184 -8.17 -4.89 -9.08
C GLU A 184 -8.94 -6.11 -8.53
N HIS A 185 -8.40 -6.72 -7.48
CA HIS A 185 -8.96 -7.93 -6.89
C HIS A 185 -10.37 -7.74 -6.33
N TYR A 186 -10.66 -6.58 -5.71
CA TYR A 186 -11.96 -6.35 -5.04
C TYR A 186 -12.99 -5.62 -5.91
N PHE A 187 -12.57 -4.84 -6.91
CA PHE A 187 -13.47 -3.91 -7.59
C PHE A 187 -13.50 -4.01 -9.11
N ILE A 188 -12.59 -4.77 -9.73
CA ILE A 188 -12.49 -4.89 -11.19
C ILE A 188 -12.80 -6.31 -11.68
N ASP A 189 -12.94 -7.29 -10.77
CA ASP A 189 -13.13 -8.72 -11.05
C ASP A 189 -13.70 -8.99 -12.45
N GLU A 190 -12.84 -9.47 -13.34
CA GLU A 190 -13.15 -9.61 -14.77
C GLU A 190 -14.33 -10.56 -15.02
N SER A 191 -14.64 -11.43 -14.05
CA SER A 191 -15.82 -12.30 -14.12
C SER A 191 -17.15 -11.53 -14.07
N ARG A 192 -17.15 -10.29 -13.55
CA ARG A 192 -18.31 -9.40 -13.43
C ARG A 192 -18.11 -8.09 -14.20
N ALA A 193 -17.43 -8.16 -15.36
CA ALA A 193 -17.03 -6.97 -16.11
C ALA A 193 -18.20 -6.00 -16.42
N ASP A 194 -19.40 -6.52 -16.69
CA ASP A 194 -20.58 -5.71 -17.01
C ASP A 194 -21.13 -4.92 -15.81
N GLU A 195 -20.75 -5.29 -14.58
CA GLU A 195 -21.19 -4.63 -13.34
C GLU A 195 -20.16 -3.61 -12.81
N VAL A 196 -18.96 -3.58 -13.40
CA VAL A 196 -17.90 -2.67 -12.95
C VAL A 196 -18.20 -1.24 -13.41
N SER A 197 -18.61 -0.40 -12.46
CA SER A 197 -18.84 1.03 -12.70
C SER A 197 -17.63 1.73 -13.37
N ASP A 198 -17.90 2.69 -14.25
CA ASP A 198 -16.86 3.50 -14.89
C ASP A 198 -15.96 4.22 -13.88
N ALA A 199 -16.52 4.62 -12.74
CA ALA A 199 -15.77 5.23 -11.65
C ALA A 199 -14.70 4.27 -11.08
N ASN A 200 -15.01 2.98 -10.94
CA ASN A 200 -14.04 1.98 -10.50
C ASN A 200 -12.95 1.77 -11.56
N ARG A 201 -13.32 1.71 -12.84
CA ARG A 201 -12.36 1.62 -13.96
C ARG A 201 -11.41 2.81 -13.98
N GLU A 202 -11.91 4.02 -13.76
CA GLU A 202 -11.10 5.25 -13.69
C GLU A 202 -10.09 5.19 -12.53
N LYS A 203 -10.54 4.81 -11.32
CA LYS A 203 -9.68 4.69 -10.14
C LYS A 203 -8.60 3.63 -10.32
N PHE A 204 -8.95 2.46 -10.87
CA PHE A 204 -7.97 1.42 -11.19
C PHE A 204 -6.96 1.89 -12.24
N ALA A 205 -7.44 2.49 -13.34
CA ALA A 205 -6.58 3.04 -14.38
C ALA A 205 -5.62 4.11 -13.82
N PHE A 206 -6.10 4.95 -12.91
CA PHE A 206 -5.26 5.93 -12.20
C PHE A 206 -4.14 5.24 -11.42
N LEU A 207 -4.46 4.28 -10.55
CA LEU A 207 -3.45 3.58 -9.73
C LEU A 207 -2.41 2.87 -10.60
N ARG A 208 -2.85 2.14 -11.63
CA ARG A 208 -1.97 1.42 -12.57
C ARG A 208 -1.06 2.37 -13.34
N ASN A 209 -1.60 3.47 -13.87
CA ASN A 209 -0.83 4.47 -14.59
C ASN A 209 0.16 5.21 -13.67
N ALA A 210 -0.26 5.53 -12.45
CA ALA A 210 0.61 6.15 -11.45
C ALA A 210 1.78 5.22 -11.08
N ALA A 211 1.51 3.94 -10.81
CA ALA A 211 2.54 2.94 -10.51
C ALA A 211 3.53 2.77 -11.67
N ARG A 212 3.05 2.73 -12.91
CA ARG A 212 3.90 2.65 -14.12
C ARG A 212 4.79 3.89 -14.26
N ARG A 213 4.23 5.09 -14.14
CA ARG A 213 4.98 6.36 -14.23
C ARG A 213 6.02 6.46 -13.12
N TRP A 214 5.64 6.12 -11.88
CA TRP A 214 6.53 6.16 -10.73
C TRP A 214 7.66 5.14 -10.86
N THR A 215 7.38 3.89 -11.26
CA THR A 215 8.42 2.89 -11.54
C THR A 215 9.43 3.42 -12.54
N GLY A 216 8.97 4.00 -13.66
CA GLY A 216 9.85 4.63 -14.64
C GLY A 216 10.70 5.75 -14.03
N GLN A 217 10.09 6.66 -13.27
CA GLN A 217 10.83 7.75 -12.60
C GLN A 217 11.87 7.23 -11.61
N ARG A 218 11.48 6.28 -10.75
CA ARG A 218 12.33 5.70 -9.71
C ARG A 218 13.50 4.94 -10.32
N LEU A 219 13.27 4.14 -11.36
CA LEU A 219 14.34 3.46 -12.09
C LEU A 219 15.32 4.48 -12.67
N ARG A 220 14.84 5.54 -13.34
CA ARG A 220 15.71 6.58 -13.89
C ARG A 220 16.57 7.24 -12.81
N ASN A 221 15.95 7.66 -11.71
CA ASN A 221 16.64 8.31 -10.61
C ASN A 221 17.65 7.38 -9.92
N GLY A 222 17.26 6.13 -9.64
CA GLY A 222 18.11 5.14 -8.97
C GLY A 222 19.30 4.73 -9.82
N ILE A 223 19.08 4.50 -11.11
CA ILE A 223 20.14 4.17 -12.06
C ILE A 223 21.10 5.36 -12.23
N TYR A 224 20.58 6.58 -12.36
CA TYR A 224 21.39 7.80 -12.43
C TYR A 224 22.25 8.00 -11.18
N ALA A 225 21.65 7.88 -9.99
CA ALA A 225 22.36 8.00 -8.72
C ALA A 225 23.45 6.93 -8.57
N ALA A 226 23.15 5.68 -8.92
CA ALA A 226 24.12 4.59 -8.91
C ALA A 226 25.28 4.84 -9.89
N ALA A 227 24.98 5.32 -11.10
CA ALA A 227 26.00 5.66 -12.09
C ALA A 227 26.93 6.78 -11.60
N ILE A 228 26.38 7.86 -11.02
CA ILE A 228 27.19 8.92 -10.40
C ILE A 228 28.06 8.37 -9.26
N TYR A 229 27.47 7.58 -8.38
CA TYR A 229 28.19 7.04 -7.22
C TYR A 229 29.36 6.15 -7.64
N HIS A 230 29.14 5.20 -8.54
CA HIS A 230 30.18 4.25 -8.93
C HIS A 230 31.21 4.87 -9.87
N PHE A 231 30.81 5.55 -10.94
CA PHE A 231 31.74 5.99 -11.97
C PHE A 231 32.39 7.34 -11.67
N ARG A 232 31.64 8.27 -11.06
CA ARG A 232 32.16 9.61 -10.76
C ARG A 232 32.80 9.68 -9.38
N LYS A 233 32.14 9.19 -8.33
CA LYS A 233 32.66 9.30 -6.95
C LYS A 233 33.72 8.25 -6.63
N ARG A 234 33.52 6.98 -7.04
CA ARG A 234 34.46 5.90 -6.77
C ARG A 234 35.50 5.69 -7.87
N GLY A 235 35.40 6.41 -8.99
CA GLY A 235 36.32 6.28 -10.13
C GLY A 235 36.31 4.89 -10.76
N LEU A 236 35.27 4.08 -10.49
CA LEU A 236 35.16 2.75 -11.09
C LEU A 236 34.95 2.92 -12.59
N THR A 237 35.46 1.98 -13.36
CA THR A 237 35.27 1.96 -14.80
C THR A 237 34.28 0.86 -15.16
N PRO A 238 33.37 1.14 -16.10
CA PRO A 238 32.39 0.15 -16.53
C PRO A 238 32.98 -1.08 -17.22
N PHE A 239 34.23 -1.00 -17.66
CA PHE A 239 34.91 -1.97 -18.52
C PHE A 239 35.85 -2.90 -17.76
N ASP A 240 36.19 -2.60 -16.50
CA ASP A 240 37.05 -3.46 -15.68
C ASP A 240 36.22 -4.51 -14.89
N PRO A 241 36.44 -5.82 -15.10
CA PRO A 241 35.80 -6.87 -14.32
C PRO A 241 36.10 -6.80 -12.81
N LYS A 242 37.23 -6.22 -12.39
CA LYS A 242 37.59 -5.99 -10.99
C LYS A 242 36.70 -4.92 -10.36
N ASP A 243 36.48 -3.81 -11.06
CA ASP A 243 35.61 -2.72 -10.61
C ASP A 243 34.16 -3.17 -10.41
N ARG A 244 33.67 -4.05 -11.29
CA ARG A 244 32.36 -4.70 -11.10
C ARG A 244 32.29 -5.48 -9.79
N LYS A 245 33.32 -6.28 -9.49
CA LYS A 245 33.37 -7.08 -8.26
C LYS A 245 33.41 -6.14 -7.04
N THR A 246 34.19 -5.07 -7.10
CA THR A 246 34.28 -4.02 -6.06
C THR A 246 32.95 -3.29 -5.84
N ALA A 247 32.16 -3.11 -6.89
CA ALA A 247 30.83 -2.51 -6.80
C ALA A 247 29.78 -3.45 -6.18
N GLY A 248 30.02 -4.77 -6.14
CA GLY A 248 29.05 -5.76 -5.67
C GLY A 248 27.82 -5.89 -6.58
N VAL A 249 27.90 -5.41 -7.83
CA VAL A 249 26.76 -5.37 -8.76
C VAL A 249 26.80 -6.59 -9.68
N LYS A 250 25.65 -7.24 -9.87
CA LYS A 250 25.51 -8.36 -10.82
C LYS A 250 25.85 -7.93 -12.25
N PRO A 251 26.32 -8.85 -13.12
CA PRO A 251 26.78 -8.49 -14.48
C PRO A 251 25.76 -7.73 -15.34
N ARG A 252 24.48 -8.13 -15.31
CA ARG A 252 23.42 -7.48 -16.12
C ARG A 252 23.14 -6.03 -15.65
N PRO A 253 22.85 -5.75 -14.37
CA PRO A 253 22.73 -4.37 -13.89
C PRO A 253 24.02 -3.54 -14.08
N TRP A 254 25.19 -4.17 -13.92
CA TRP A 254 26.48 -3.50 -14.17
C TRP A 254 26.59 -3.03 -15.61
N PHE A 255 26.28 -3.87 -16.59
CA PHE A 255 26.28 -3.49 -18.01
C PHE A 255 25.37 -2.28 -18.30
N VAL A 256 24.15 -2.26 -17.73
CA VAL A 256 23.23 -1.12 -17.91
C VAL A 256 23.81 0.15 -17.28
N LEU A 257 24.32 0.05 -16.04
CA LEU A 257 25.01 1.17 -15.40
C LEU A 257 26.19 1.63 -16.24
N SER A 258 26.94 0.70 -16.81
CA SER A 258 28.13 0.95 -17.60
C SER A 258 27.86 1.79 -18.85
N VAL A 259 26.82 1.43 -19.61
CA VAL A 259 26.38 2.21 -20.78
C VAL A 259 25.98 3.62 -20.36
N LEU A 260 25.29 3.76 -19.22
CA LEU A 260 24.80 5.05 -18.74
C LEU A 260 25.92 5.92 -18.14
N GLY A 261 26.86 5.31 -17.42
CA GLY A 261 28.07 5.94 -16.91
C GLY A 261 28.95 6.47 -18.03
N TYR A 262 29.11 5.68 -19.10
CA TYR A 262 29.83 6.10 -20.30
C TYR A 262 29.18 7.32 -20.96
N LEU A 263 27.85 7.34 -21.08
CA LEU A 263 27.10 8.47 -21.63
C LEU A 263 27.16 9.72 -20.75
N LEU A 264 27.21 9.55 -19.43
CA LEU A 264 27.42 10.62 -18.46
C LEU A 264 28.80 11.27 -18.58
N GLN A 265 29.84 10.47 -18.85
CA GLN A 265 31.22 10.96 -18.99
C GLN A 265 31.46 11.74 -20.29
N ARG A 266 30.71 11.45 -21.36
CA ARG A 266 30.87 12.10 -22.68
C ARG A 266 30.00 13.33 -22.91
N GLU A 267 29.41 13.90 -21.85
CA GLU A 267 28.48 15.04 -21.93
C GLU A 267 27.26 14.79 -22.84
N THR A 268 27.00 13.55 -23.23
CA THR A 268 25.84 13.14 -24.05
C THR A 268 24.57 13.01 -23.21
N GLN A 269 24.28 14.03 -22.39
CA GLN A 269 23.08 14.08 -21.52
C GLN A 269 21.78 13.84 -22.31
N PRO A 270 21.57 14.37 -23.52
CA PRO A 270 20.34 14.10 -24.28
C PRO A 270 20.16 12.61 -24.62
N LEU A 271 21.22 11.91 -25.02
CA LEU A 271 21.18 10.48 -25.37
C LEU A 271 20.96 9.62 -24.12
N LEU A 272 21.58 10.00 -22.99
CA LEU A 272 21.32 9.38 -21.69
C LEU A 272 19.84 9.45 -21.32
N PHE A 273 19.22 10.63 -21.44
CA PHE A 273 17.79 10.79 -21.16
C PHE A 273 16.92 9.97 -22.10
N HIS A 274 17.27 9.85 -23.39
CA HIS A 274 16.57 8.98 -24.33
C HIS A 274 16.63 7.50 -23.93
N ILE A 275 17.81 7.01 -23.54
CA ILE A 275 17.97 5.61 -23.09
C ILE A 275 17.24 5.37 -21.77
N LEU A 276 17.31 6.31 -20.83
CA LEU A 276 16.56 6.24 -19.57
C LEU A 276 15.03 6.24 -19.80
N VAL A 277 14.54 7.00 -20.77
CA VAL A 277 13.13 6.98 -21.20
C VAL A 277 12.78 5.64 -21.86
N PHE A 278 13.67 5.09 -22.68
CA PHE A 278 13.49 3.79 -23.34
C PHE A 278 13.42 2.64 -22.33
N VAL A 279 14.40 2.54 -21.42
CA VAL A 279 14.42 1.53 -20.34
C VAL A 279 13.18 1.64 -19.45
N GLY A 280 12.72 2.85 -19.15
CA GLY A 280 11.50 3.07 -18.36
C GLY A 280 10.20 2.69 -19.10
N LYS A 281 10.18 2.70 -20.44
CA LYS A 281 9.00 2.35 -21.26
C LYS A 281 8.85 0.83 -21.45
N ASP A 282 9.96 0.10 -21.55
CA ASP A 282 9.99 -1.33 -21.88
C ASP A 282 10.29 -2.27 -20.70
N ALA A 283 10.43 -1.75 -19.47
CA ALA A 283 10.49 -2.54 -18.24
C ALA A 283 9.15 -3.22 -17.88
N LYS A 284 8.38 -3.68 -18.88
CA LYS A 284 7.37 -4.72 -18.67
C LYS A 284 8.13 -5.96 -18.21
N VAL A 285 8.17 -6.16 -16.89
CA VAL A 285 8.55 -7.43 -16.28
C VAL A 285 7.59 -8.45 -16.86
N ARG A 286 8.01 -9.18 -17.91
CA ARG A 286 7.34 -10.39 -18.33
C ARG A 286 7.44 -11.32 -17.12
N TYR A 287 6.37 -11.41 -16.35
CA TYR A 287 6.14 -12.57 -15.51
C TYR A 287 6.07 -13.74 -16.48
N THR A 288 7.20 -14.39 -16.72
CA THR A 288 7.18 -15.75 -17.22
C THR A 288 6.53 -16.53 -16.10
N ALA A 289 5.22 -16.75 -16.19
CA ALA A 289 4.53 -17.73 -15.38
C ALA A 289 5.30 -19.03 -15.58
N THR A 290 6.11 -19.39 -14.60
CA THR A 290 6.85 -20.64 -14.57
C THR A 290 5.77 -21.71 -14.49
N LYS A 291 5.31 -22.19 -15.66
CA LYS A 291 4.49 -23.38 -15.76
C LYS A 291 5.27 -24.47 -15.05
N LYS A 292 4.87 -24.81 -13.81
CA LYS A 292 5.25 -26.04 -13.13
C LYS A 292 4.83 -27.17 -14.06
N ARG A 293 5.75 -27.63 -14.90
CA ARG A 293 5.62 -28.90 -15.62
C ARG A 293 5.54 -29.98 -14.54
N LYS A 294 4.33 -30.41 -14.20
CA LYS A 294 4.10 -31.70 -13.54
C LYS A 294 4.66 -32.77 -14.47
N ARG A 295 5.87 -33.26 -14.18
CA ARG A 295 6.36 -34.52 -14.74
C ARG A 295 5.48 -35.63 -14.17
N LYS A 296 4.57 -36.17 -14.97
CA LYS A 296 3.97 -37.48 -14.69
C LYS A 296 5.10 -38.50 -14.79
N ALA A 297 5.45 -39.12 -13.67
CA ALA A 297 6.28 -40.31 -13.66
C ALA A 297 5.43 -41.46 -14.24
N SER A 298 5.89 -42.00 -15.37
CA SER A 298 5.42 -43.26 -15.93
C SER A 298 5.95 -44.37 -15.03
N GLN A 299 5.09 -45.02 -14.25
CA GLN A 299 5.39 -46.32 -13.65
C GLN A 299 5.42 -47.38 -14.77
N ARG A 300 6.48 -48.18 -14.77
CA ARG A 300 6.62 -49.49 -15.42
C ARG A 300 6.62 -50.52 -14.31
#